data_AF-A0A376FK69-F1
#
_entry.id   AF-A0A376FK69-F1
#
_cell.length_a   1.000
_cell.length_b   1.000
_cell.length_c   1.000
_cell.angle_alpha   90.00
_cell.angle_beta   90.00
_cell.angle_gamma   90.00
#
_symmetry.space_group_name_H-M   'P 1'
#
loop_
_entity.id
_entity.type
_entity.pdbx_description
1 polymer ?
#
loop_
_entity_poly.entity_id
_entity_poly.type
_entity_poly.pdbx_seq_one_letter_code
_entity_poly.pdbx_strand_id
1 'polypeptide(L)'
;MAEQTVLDMCCGSRMFWFNKRDTRTLFADIRSEEHELCDGRRLVIRPDLIADFRSLPFADASFPVVVFDPPHLERVGQTAWMGKKYGRLNKKNMAGGHSRGVQRGFSRIAATRRTHFQME
;
A
#
# COMPACT_ATOMS: atom_id res chain seq x y z
N MET A 1 -10.06 -14.99 -17.70
CA MET A 1 -9.36 -14.27 -16.61
C MET A 1 -9.92 -12.85 -16.61
N ALA A 2 -10.41 -12.34 -15.49
CA ALA A 2 -10.93 -10.97 -15.44
C ALA A 2 -9.76 -9.99 -15.62
N GLU A 3 -9.99 -8.94 -16.41
CA GLU A 3 -9.03 -7.85 -16.55
C GLU A 3 -8.94 -7.06 -15.23
N GLN A 4 -7.72 -6.81 -14.76
CA GLN A 4 -7.49 -6.03 -13.55
C GLN A 4 -7.56 -4.55 -13.88
N THR A 5 -8.65 -3.91 -13.48
CA THR A 5 -8.91 -2.49 -13.75
C THR A 5 -8.49 -1.57 -12.60
N VAL A 6 -8.12 -2.13 -11.45
CA VAL A 6 -7.70 -1.36 -10.27
C VAL A 6 -6.29 -1.76 -9.85
N LEU A 7 -5.44 -0.78 -9.54
CA LEU A 7 -4.17 -1.01 -8.88
C LEU A 7 -4.23 -0.48 -7.44
N ASP A 8 -3.97 -1.33 -6.46
CA ASP A 8 -3.63 -0.90 -5.10
C ASP A 8 -2.14 -1.08 -4.90
N MET A 9 -1.38 0.03 -4.97
CA MET A 9 0.08 -0.01 -5.00
C MET A 9 0.74 -0.06 -3.61
N CYS A 10 -0.06 0.00 -2.53
CA CYS A 10 0.40 -0.05 -1.14
C CYS A 10 -0.52 -0.96 -0.32
N CYS A 11 -0.84 -2.15 -0.84
CA CYS A 11 -2.02 -2.89 -0.39
C CYS A 11 -1.95 -3.36 1.08
N GLY A 12 -0.77 -3.52 1.65
CA GLY A 12 -0.57 -4.04 3.01
C GLY A 12 -1.34 -5.34 3.24
N SER A 13 -2.11 -5.40 4.33
CA SER A 13 -3.01 -6.53 4.64
C SER A 13 -4.40 -6.43 3.99
N ARG A 14 -4.52 -5.60 2.94
CA ARG A 14 -5.74 -5.33 2.15
C ARG A 14 -6.88 -4.74 3.00
N MET A 15 -6.54 -3.88 3.97
CA MET A 15 -7.52 -3.28 4.90
C MET A 15 -8.43 -2.23 4.28
N PHE A 16 -8.04 -1.66 3.14
CA PHE A 16 -8.90 -0.77 2.36
C PHE A 16 -10.10 -1.54 1.75
N TRP A 17 -9.96 -2.85 1.57
CA TRP A 17 -10.86 -3.67 0.77
C TRP A 17 -11.82 -4.47 1.65
N PHE A 18 -13.12 -4.34 1.36
CA PHE A 18 -14.13 -5.24 1.91
C PHE A 18 -13.93 -6.66 1.38
N ASN A 19 -13.85 -6.82 0.05
CA ASN A 19 -13.44 -8.06 -0.60
C ASN A 19 -11.92 -8.10 -0.78
N LYS A 20 -11.21 -8.79 0.11
CA LYS A 20 -9.74 -8.95 0.04
C LYS A 20 -9.25 -9.76 -1.16
N ARG A 21 -10.15 -10.40 -1.92
CA ARG A 21 -9.86 -11.18 -3.13
C ARG A 21 -10.58 -10.60 -4.35
N ASP A 22 -10.81 -9.29 -4.37
CA ASP A 22 -11.43 -8.62 -5.52
C ASP A 22 -10.56 -8.84 -6.77
N THR A 23 -11.08 -9.61 -7.73
CA THR A 23 -10.33 -10.03 -8.92
C THR A 23 -10.10 -8.91 -9.92
N ARG A 24 -10.78 -7.76 -9.73
CA ARG A 24 -10.58 -6.55 -10.54
C ARG A 24 -9.33 -5.79 -10.10
N THR A 25 -8.76 -6.13 -8.95
CA THR A 25 -7.65 -5.40 -8.34
C THR A 25 -6.37 -6.21 -8.43
N LEU A 26 -5.32 -5.54 -8.91
CA LEU A 26 -3.96 -5.99 -8.71
C LEU A 26 -3.45 -5.41 -7.38
N PHE A 27 -3.18 -6.29 -6.42
CA PHE A 27 -2.63 -5.89 -5.13
C PHE A 27 -1.11 -5.88 -5.18
N ALA A 28 -0.48 -4.71 -5.02
CA ALA A 28 0.96 -4.54 -4.97
C ALA A 28 1.42 -3.94 -3.63
N ASP A 29 2.55 -4.43 -3.13
CA ASP A 29 3.25 -3.89 -1.95
C ASP A 29 4.73 -4.27 -2.09
N ILE A 30 5.63 -3.46 -1.53
CA ILE A 30 7.06 -3.78 -1.52
C ILE A 30 7.39 -4.93 -0.55
N ARG A 31 6.45 -5.27 0.34
CA ARG A 31 6.60 -6.28 1.39
C ARG A 31 5.83 -7.56 1.04
N SER A 32 6.38 -8.68 1.47
CA SER A 32 5.69 -9.97 1.56
C SER A 32 6.09 -10.61 2.89
N GLU A 33 5.28 -10.40 3.92
CA GLU A 33 5.67 -10.64 5.31
C GLU A 33 4.49 -11.18 6.12
N GLU A 34 4.82 -11.89 7.19
CA GLU A 34 3.87 -12.41 8.15
C GLU A 34 4.38 -12.14 9.56
N HIS A 35 3.48 -11.62 10.40
CA HIS A 35 3.80 -11.28 11.79
C HIS A 35 2.67 -11.71 12.71
N GLU A 36 3.02 -12.11 13.92
CA GLU A 36 2.10 -12.11 15.05
C GLU A 36 2.19 -10.75 15.75
N LEU A 37 1.04 -10.13 15.98
CA LEU A 37 0.93 -8.87 16.70
C LEU A 37 0.93 -9.14 18.21
N CYS A 38 1.17 -8.10 19.01
CA CYS A 38 1.25 -8.21 20.47
C CYS A 38 -0.06 -8.69 21.14
N ASP A 39 -1.18 -8.65 20.42
CA ASP A 39 -2.49 -9.14 20.86
C ASP A 39 -2.84 -10.53 20.30
N GLY A 40 -1.87 -11.24 19.72
CA GLY A 40 -2.04 -12.56 19.13
C GLY A 40 -2.69 -12.57 17.74
N ARG A 41 -3.07 -11.41 17.18
CA ARG A 41 -3.61 -11.35 15.81
C ARG A 41 -2.51 -11.57 14.78
N ARG A 42 -2.82 -12.30 13.73
CA ARG A 42 -1.92 -12.52 12.58
C ARG A 42 -2.05 -11.38 11.57
N LEU A 43 -0.95 -10.71 11.29
CA LEU A 43 -0.82 -9.74 10.20
C LEU A 43 -0.13 -10.45 9.01
N VAL A 44 -0.87 -10.61 7.92
CA VAL A 44 -0.35 -11.18 6.68
C VAL A 44 -0.36 -10.11 5.59
N ILE A 45 0.81 -9.87 5.00
CA ILE A 45 1.00 -9.02 3.83
C ILE A 45 1.45 -9.95 2.70
N ARG A 46 0.53 -10.18 1.75
CA ARG A 46 0.76 -11.07 0.61
C ARG A 46 0.18 -10.41 -0.64
N PRO A 47 0.95 -9.53 -1.32
CA PRO A 47 0.50 -8.93 -2.56
C PRO A 47 0.48 -9.96 -3.68
N ASP A 48 -0.22 -9.64 -4.77
CA ASP A 48 -0.11 -10.41 -6.02
C ASP A 48 1.17 -10.04 -6.77
N LEU A 49 1.64 -8.78 -6.60
CA LEU A 49 2.90 -8.29 -7.15
C LEU A 49 3.76 -7.63 -6.06
N ILE A 50 4.99 -8.12 -5.87
CA ILE A 50 5.96 -7.42 -5.01
C ILE A 50 6.60 -6.30 -5.84
N ALA A 51 6.29 -5.04 -5.52
CA ALA A 51 6.80 -3.88 -6.25
C ALA A 51 6.93 -2.64 -5.34
N ASP A 52 7.93 -1.82 -5.63
CA ASP A 52 8.08 -0.50 -5.03
C ASP A 52 7.19 0.50 -5.77
N PHE A 53 6.23 1.13 -5.08
CA PHE A 53 5.34 2.12 -5.69
C PHE A 53 6.09 3.32 -6.29
N ARG A 54 7.35 3.56 -5.87
CA ARG A 54 8.23 4.60 -6.43
C ARG A 54 8.75 4.25 -7.83
N SER A 55 8.69 2.98 -8.23
CA SER A 55 9.18 2.47 -9.51
C SER A 55 8.35 1.26 -9.96
N LEU A 56 7.08 1.50 -10.30
CA LEU A 56 6.16 0.46 -10.75
C LEU A 56 6.53 -0.08 -12.15
N PRO A 57 6.42 -1.40 -12.39
CA PRO A 57 6.73 -2.03 -13.68
C PRO A 57 5.56 -1.94 -14.67
N PHE A 58 4.86 -0.80 -14.73
CA PHE A 58 3.70 -0.59 -15.60
C PHE A 58 3.92 0.64 -16.48
N ALA A 59 3.34 0.62 -17.67
CA ALA A 59 3.27 1.80 -18.52
C ALA A 59 2.28 2.83 -17.92
N ASP A 60 2.45 4.09 -18.29
CA ASP A 60 1.50 5.15 -17.94
C ASP A 60 0.08 4.78 -18.38
N ALA A 61 -0.91 5.16 -17.56
CA ALA A 61 -2.34 4.91 -17.81
C ALA A 61 -2.74 3.43 -18.01
N SER A 62 -1.96 2.47 -17.50
CA SER A 62 -2.30 1.04 -17.55
C SER A 62 -3.53 0.66 -16.70
N PHE A 63 -3.90 1.48 -15.71
CA PHE A 63 -5.02 1.22 -14.81
C PHE A 63 -5.98 2.41 -14.78
N PRO A 64 -7.29 2.21 -14.99
CA PRO A 64 -8.27 3.29 -14.91
C PRO A 64 -8.52 3.78 -13.47
N VAL A 65 -8.25 2.97 -12.45
CA VAL A 65 -8.40 3.35 -11.03
C VAL A 65 -7.16 2.94 -10.25
N VAL A 66 -6.70 3.84 -9.39
CA VAL A 66 -5.56 3.60 -8.51
C VAL A 66 -5.87 3.98 -7.07
N VAL A 67 -5.64 3.02 -6.17
CA VAL A 67 -5.70 3.18 -4.72
C VAL A 67 -4.30 3.46 -4.20
N PHE A 68 -4.17 4.55 -3.44
CA PHE A 68 -2.89 4.97 -2.87
C PHE A 68 -3.04 5.35 -1.39
N ASP A 69 -2.70 4.42 -0.51
CA ASP A 69 -2.62 4.60 0.95
C ASP A 69 -1.18 4.33 1.42
N PRO A 70 -0.21 5.22 1.10
CA PRO A 70 1.19 5.00 1.44
C PRO A 70 1.42 5.02 2.95
N PRO A 71 2.53 4.46 3.44
CA PRO A 71 2.87 4.54 4.85
C PRO A 71 2.92 5.99 5.36
N HIS A 72 2.07 6.34 6.33
CA HIS A 72 1.97 7.70 6.88
C HIS A 72 2.82 7.92 8.14
N LEU A 73 3.50 6.88 8.62
CA LEU A 73 4.18 6.89 9.92
C LEU A 73 5.68 7.23 9.77
N GLU A 74 6.07 8.44 10.17
CA GLU A 74 7.48 8.86 10.18
C GLU A 74 8.25 8.39 11.43
N ARG A 75 7.62 8.48 12.61
CA ARG A 75 8.23 8.26 13.93
C ARG A 75 7.63 7.06 14.66
N VAL A 76 7.92 5.87 14.16
CA VAL A 76 7.50 4.61 14.81
C VAL A 76 8.73 3.74 15.05
N GLY A 77 8.86 3.22 16.28
CA GLY A 77 9.94 2.32 16.67
C GLY A 77 9.97 1.07 15.79
N GLN A 78 11.15 0.51 15.53
CA GLN A 78 11.32 -0.62 14.60
C GLN A 78 10.46 -1.85 14.95
N THR A 79 10.15 -2.03 16.24
CA THR A 79 9.37 -3.15 16.77
C THR A 79 7.88 -2.84 16.95
N ALA A 80 7.46 -1.60 16.74
CA ALA A 80 6.08 -1.21 17.02
C ALA A 80 5.11 -1.75 15.96
N TRP A 81 4.03 -2.37 16.43
CA TRP A 81 3.02 -3.03 15.60
C TRP A 81 2.42 -2.11 14.53
N MET A 82 2.28 -0.81 14.81
CA MET A 82 1.81 0.22 13.88
C MET A 82 2.68 0.29 12.61
N GLY A 83 4.01 0.19 12.76
CA GLY A 83 4.95 0.22 11.65
C GLY A 83 4.88 -1.05 10.81
N LYS A 84 4.65 -2.21 11.43
CA LYS A 84 4.41 -3.46 10.72
C LYS A 84 3.11 -3.39 9.90
N LYS A 85 2.03 -2.91 10.53
CA LYS A 85 0.70 -2.86 9.94
C LYS A 85 0.58 -1.87 8.78
N TYR A 86 1.02 -0.63 8.99
CA TYR A 86 0.82 0.47 8.03
C TYR A 86 2.08 0.81 7.23
N GLY A 87 3.20 0.14 7.50
CA GLY A 87 4.50 0.47 6.90
C GLY A 87 5.14 1.70 7.55
N ARG A 88 6.36 2.02 7.12
CA ARG A 88 7.10 3.20 7.57
C ARG A 88 7.70 3.94 6.38
N LEU A 89 7.59 5.26 6.37
CA LEU A 89 8.23 6.13 5.38
C LEU A 89 9.24 7.01 6.11
N ASN A 90 10.53 6.64 6.02
CA ASN A 90 11.61 7.41 6.64
C ASN A 90 12.04 8.56 5.70
N LYS A 91 12.42 9.73 6.23
CA LYS A 91 12.85 10.88 5.41
C LYS A 91 13.98 10.55 4.44
N LYS A 92 14.88 9.61 4.80
CA LYS A 92 15.93 9.09 3.91
C LYS A 92 15.38 8.30 2.70
N ASN A 93 14.25 7.60 2.86
CA ASN A 93 13.59 6.84 1.79
C ASN A 93 12.56 7.69 1.01
N MET A 94 12.14 8.82 1.59
CA MET A 94 11.22 9.80 1.03
C MET A 94 11.93 10.81 0.10
N ALA A 95 13.22 11.05 0.32
CA ALA A 95 14.04 12.03 -0.43
C ALA A 95 14.39 11.60 -1.87
N GLY A 96 14.20 10.33 -2.23
CA GLY A 96 14.57 9.79 -3.55
C GLY A 96 13.47 9.77 -4.62
N GLY A 97 12.24 10.18 -4.30
CA GLY A 97 11.13 9.91 -5.23
C GLY A 97 9.82 10.63 -4.93
N HIS A 98 9.87 11.94 -4.67
CA HIS A 98 8.68 12.74 -4.89
C HIS A 98 8.57 13.11 -6.37
N SER A 99 7.33 13.09 -6.88
CA SER A 99 6.85 13.93 -7.99
C SER A 99 7.08 13.51 -9.46
N ARG A 100 7.32 12.23 -9.79
CA ARG A 100 7.19 11.80 -11.20
C ARG A 100 6.16 10.71 -11.49
N GLY A 101 5.99 9.72 -10.61
CA GLY A 101 5.07 8.61 -10.88
C GLY A 101 3.58 8.90 -10.69
N VAL A 102 3.20 9.70 -9.69
CA VAL A 102 1.77 9.84 -9.30
C VAL A 102 1.06 11.03 -9.98
N GLN A 103 1.80 11.94 -10.61
CA GLN A 103 1.25 13.20 -11.15
C GLN A 103 0.98 13.21 -12.66
N ARG A 104 1.33 12.15 -13.40
CA ARG A 104 1.12 12.09 -14.85
C ARG A 104 0.49 10.75 -15.20
N GLY A 105 -0.84 10.74 -15.39
CA GLY A 105 -1.52 9.61 -16.04
C GLY A 105 -2.66 8.93 -15.28
N PHE A 106 -3.04 9.37 -14.07
CA PHE A 106 -4.17 8.77 -13.35
C PHE A 106 -5.42 9.64 -13.45
N SER A 107 -6.48 9.12 -14.07
CA SER A 107 -7.76 9.83 -14.21
C SER A 107 -8.52 9.94 -12.88
N ARG A 108 -8.31 9.00 -11.94
CA ARG A 108 -8.87 9.01 -10.58
C ARG A 108 -7.93 8.33 -9.58
N ILE A 109 -7.50 9.09 -8.57
CA ILE A 109 -6.74 8.57 -7.41
C ILE A 109 -7.67 8.58 -6.20
N ALA A 110 -7.90 7.42 -5.59
CA ALA A 110 -8.47 7.34 -4.25
C ALA A 110 -7.32 7.35 -3.24
N ALA A 111 -7.11 8.47 -2.56
CA ALA A 111 -6.09 8.62 -1.53
C ALA A 111 -6.74 8.86 -0.17
N THR A 112 -6.35 8.09 0.84
CA THR A 112 -6.75 8.33 2.23
C THR A 112 -5.52 8.73 3.04
N ARG A 113 -5.57 9.88 3.74
CA ARG A 113 -4.64 10.15 4.86
C ARG A 113 -5.31 9.66 6.13
N ARG A 114 -4.88 8.52 6.68
CA ARG A 114 -5.33 8.10 8.01
C ARG A 114 -4.48 8.80 9.06
N THR A 115 -4.87 10.00 9.49
CA THR A 115 -4.16 10.69 10.57
C THR A 115 -4.55 10.20 11.95
N HIS A 116 -5.76 9.67 12.21
CA HIS A 116 -6.13 9.09 13.50
C HIS A 116 -7.05 7.88 13.32
N PHE A 117 -6.70 6.73 13.92
CA PHE A 117 -7.64 5.66 14.21
C PHE A 117 -7.25 5.06 15.56
N GLN A 118 -8.01 5.43 16.60
CA GLN A 118 -8.01 4.77 17.90
C GLN A 118 -8.54 3.34 17.75
N MET A 119 -8.10 2.51 18.70
CA MET A 119 -8.38 1.09 18.76
C MET A 119 -9.84 0.84 19.14
N GLU A 120 -10.52 0.03 18.34
CA GLU A 120 -11.57 -0.91 18.78
C GLU A 120 -11.23 -2.29 18.21
#